data_AF-A0A820Q9M2-F1
#
_entry.id   AF-A0A820Q9M2-F1
#
_cell.length_a   1.000
_cell.length_b   1.000
_cell.length_c   1.000
_cell.angle_alpha   90.00
_cell.angle_beta   90.00
_cell.angle_gamma   90.00
#
_symmetry.space_group_name_H-M   'P 1'
#
loop_
_entity.id
_entity.type
_entity.pdbx_description
1 polymer ?
#
loop_
_entity_poly.entity_id
_entity_poly.type
_entity_poly.pdbx_seq_one_letter_code
_entity_poly.pdbx_strand_id
1 'polypeptide(L)'
;EQWEFLVQKSSDKSLKLKEASRQQTFNAGVKDVEFWLGEIENQLANDDVGRDLTSVQNMLKKQQLLENDIANHESAIVDLNKTGDEFIENNMFDVENIKETRNTINDRFQ
;
A
#
# COMPACT_ATOMS: atom_id res chain seq x y z
N GLU A 1 -31.21 25.63 20.30
CA GLU A 1 -31.65 25.31 18.92
C GLU A 1 -30.63 25.69 17.83
N GLN A 2 -30.51 26.94 17.36
CA GLN A 2 -29.62 27.29 16.24
C GLN A 2 -28.12 27.05 16.53
N TRP A 3 -27.68 27.36 17.74
CA TRP A 3 -26.31 27.09 18.19
C TRP A 3 -26.00 25.58 18.24
N GLU A 4 -26.89 24.78 18.82
CA GLU A 4 -26.73 23.32 18.89
C GLU A 4 -26.71 22.69 17.49
N PHE A 5 -27.55 23.17 16.58
CA PHE A 5 -27.53 22.73 15.19
C PHE A 5 -26.18 23.03 14.50
N LEU A 6 -25.63 24.23 14.73
CA LEU A 6 -24.33 24.61 14.17
C LEU A 6 -23.19 23.76 14.76
N VAL A 7 -23.21 23.50 16.07
CA VAL A 7 -22.24 22.63 16.74
C VAL A 7 -22.31 21.22 16.18
N GLN A 8 -23.51 20.66 16.02
CA GLN A 8 -23.70 19.33 15.41
C GLN A 8 -23.16 19.30 13.97
N LYS A 9 -23.53 20.27 13.13
CA LYS A 9 -23.04 20.36 11.74
C LYS A 9 -21.52 20.50 11.65
N SER A 10 -20.91 21.25 12.56
CA SER A 10 -19.46 21.41 12.63
C SER A 10 -18.79 20.08 13.02
N SER A 11 -19.34 19.37 14.00
CA SER A 11 -18.88 18.05 14.42
C SER A 11 -18.95 17.04 13.27
N ASP A 12 -20.11 16.93 12.60
CA ASP A 12 -20.32 16.04 11.46
C ASP A 12 -19.33 16.34 10.32
N LYS A 13 -19.08 17.62 10.04
CA LYS A 13 -18.11 18.04 9.02
C LYS A 13 -16.68 17.66 9.41
N SER A 14 -16.31 17.85 10.68
CA SER A 14 -14.99 17.46 11.19
C SER A 14 -14.75 15.96 11.04
N LEU A 15 -15.75 15.13 11.37
CA LEU A 15 -15.68 13.68 11.19
C LEU A 15 -15.48 13.31 9.71
N LYS A 16 -16.32 13.85 8.81
CA LYS A 16 -16.20 13.59 7.37
C LYS A 16 -14.85 13.99 6.78
N LEU A 17 -14.26 15.09 7.27
CA LEU A 17 -12.94 15.53 6.81
C LEU A 17 -11.82 14.58 7.28
N LYS A 18 -11.90 14.08 8.52
CA LYS A 18 -10.96 13.08 9.03
C LYS A 18 -11.06 11.79 8.21
N GLU A 19 -12.28 11.37 7.92
CA GLU A 19 -12.58 10.19 7.10
C GLU A 19 -11.95 10.32 5.70
N ALA A 20 -12.20 11.45 5.03
CA ALA A 20 -11.66 11.72 3.69
C ALA A 20 -10.13 11.82 3.69
N SER A 21 -9.53 12.43 4.72
CA SER A 21 -8.08 12.49 4.89
C SER A 21 -7.47 11.09 5.00
N ARG A 22 -8.10 10.23 5.82
CA ARG A 22 -7.65 8.84 6.01
C ARG A 22 -7.75 8.04 4.71
N GLN A 23 -8.82 8.22 3.93
CA GLN A 23 -8.97 7.59 2.61
C GLN A 23 -7.88 8.05 1.63
N GLN A 24 -7.54 9.34 1.63
CA GLN A 24 -6.47 9.85 0.76
C GLN A 24 -5.11 9.22 1.11
N THR A 25 -4.79 9.09 2.39
CA THR A 25 -3.56 8.42 2.85
C THR A 25 -3.51 6.96 2.41
N PHE A 26 -4.62 6.22 2.55
CA PHE A 26 -4.71 4.84 2.07
C PHE A 26 -4.51 4.75 0.55
N ASN A 27 -5.20 5.59 -0.23
CA ASN A 27 -5.08 5.60 -1.68
C ASN A 27 -3.65 5.98 -2.14
N ALA A 28 -2.94 6.79 -1.37
CA ALA A 28 -1.52 7.07 -1.64
C ALA A 28 -0.65 5.84 -1.37
N GLY A 29 -0.82 5.20 -0.20
CA GLY A 29 -0.09 3.97 0.14
C GLY A 29 -0.32 2.83 -0.86
N VAL A 30 -1.54 2.67 -1.37
CA VAL A 30 -1.87 1.74 -2.47
C VAL A 30 -1.00 2.01 -3.69
N LYS A 31 -0.94 3.26 -4.16
CA LYS A 31 -0.16 3.62 -5.35
C LYS A 31 1.33 3.38 -5.16
N ASP A 32 1.84 3.69 -3.97
CA ASP A 32 3.25 3.48 -3.65
C ASP A 32 3.61 1.99 -3.69
N VAL A 33 2.76 1.12 -3.12
CA VAL A 33 2.93 -0.33 -3.18
C VAL A 33 2.80 -0.86 -4.61
N GLU A 34 1.81 -0.39 -5.38
CA GLU A 34 1.64 -0.80 -6.78
C GLU A 34 2.84 -0.44 -7.65
N PHE A 35 3.39 0.77 -7.46
CA PHE A 35 4.59 1.23 -8.14
C PHE A 35 5.79 0.35 -7.77
N TRP A 36 5.97 0.11 -6.47
CA TRP A 36 7.05 -0.74 -5.98
C TRP A 36 6.97 -2.18 -6.51
N LEU A 37 5.78 -2.80 -6.51
CA LEU A 37 5.59 -4.13 -7.10
C LEU A 37 6.00 -4.17 -8.58
N GLY A 38 5.67 -3.14 -9.36
CA GLY A 38 6.09 -3.05 -10.75
C GLY A 38 7.61 -2.94 -10.94
N GLU A 39 8.31 -2.21 -10.06
CA GLU A 39 9.77 -2.13 -10.06
C GLU A 39 10.40 -3.49 -9.72
N ILE A 40 9.87 -4.20 -8.71
CA ILE A 40 10.37 -5.51 -8.28
C ILE A 40 10.14 -6.56 -9.37
N GLU A 41 8.95 -6.63 -9.95
CA GLU A 41 8.62 -7.53 -11.06
C GLU A 41 9.58 -7.31 -12.25
N ASN A 42 9.92 -6.06 -12.57
CA ASN A 42 10.88 -5.74 -13.63
C ASN A 42 12.30 -6.20 -13.28
N GLN A 43 12.74 -5.98 -12.03
CA GLN A 43 14.04 -6.44 -11.57
C GLN A 43 14.15 -7.97 -11.59
N LEU A 44 13.10 -8.68 -11.19
CA LEU A 44 13.04 -10.14 -11.21
C LEU A 44 12.98 -10.73 -12.62
N ALA A 45 12.41 -10.02 -13.60
CA ALA A 45 12.39 -10.44 -14.99
C ALA A 45 13.76 -10.38 -15.69
N ASN A 46 14.77 -9.75 -15.08
CA ASN A 46 16.13 -9.70 -15.64
C ASN A 46 16.92 -10.99 -15.35
N ASP A 47 16.90 -11.92 -16.30
CA ASP A 47 17.65 -13.19 -16.28
C ASP A 47 19.16 -13.05 -16.60
N ASP A 48 19.82 -11.96 -16.20
CA ASP A 48 21.27 -11.80 -16.45
C ASP A 48 22.10 -12.66 -15.49
N VAL A 49 22.42 -13.88 -15.92
CA VAL A 49 23.35 -14.77 -15.23
C VAL A 49 24.79 -14.37 -15.56
N GLY A 50 25.44 -13.72 -14.58
CA GLY A 50 26.78 -13.17 -14.69
C GLY A 50 27.82 -14.15 -15.27
N ARG A 51 28.77 -13.61 -16.05
CA ARG A 51 29.74 -14.40 -16.83
C ARG A 51 31.09 -14.63 -16.13
N ASP A 52 31.33 -13.98 -14.99
CA ASP A 52 32.54 -14.08 -14.20
C ASP A 52 32.27 -13.94 -12.69
N LEU A 53 33.27 -14.28 -11.87
CA LEU A 53 33.16 -14.26 -10.40
C LEU A 53 32.75 -12.89 -9.86
N THR A 54 33.25 -11.80 -10.44
CA THR A 54 32.91 -10.42 -10.05
C THR A 54 31.43 -10.13 -10.32
N SER A 55 30.92 -10.56 -11.47
CA SER A 55 29.52 -10.43 -11.85
C SER A 55 28.62 -11.21 -10.90
N VAL A 56 28.99 -12.44 -10.53
CA VAL A 56 28.26 -13.27 -9.56
C VAL A 56 28.27 -12.62 -8.17
N GLN A 57 29.38 -12.07 -7.70
CA GLN A 57 29.44 -11.37 -6.41
C GLN A 57 28.56 -10.10 -6.40
N ASN A 58 28.53 -9.35 -7.49
CA ASN A 58 27.65 -8.19 -7.63
C ASN A 58 26.17 -8.61 -7.65
N MET A 59 25.82 -9.71 -8.32
CA MET A 59 24.46 -10.27 -8.29
C MET A 59 24.06 -10.68 -6.88
N LEU A 60 24.93 -11.36 -6.13
CA LEU A 60 24.64 -11.76 -4.76
C LEU A 60 24.34 -10.54 -3.87
N LYS A 61 25.13 -9.47 -4.01
CA LYS A 61 24.89 -8.22 -3.29
C LYS A 61 23.57 -7.56 -3.68
N LYS A 62 23.22 -7.55 -4.97
CA LYS A 62 21.92 -7.06 -5.45
C LYS A 62 20.76 -7.88 -4.87
N GLN A 63 20.88 -9.20 -4.85
CA GLN A 63 19.87 -10.09 -4.27
C GLN A 63 19.68 -9.81 -2.78
N GLN A 64 20.76 -9.60 -2.02
CA GLN A 64 20.63 -9.30 -0.60
C GLN A 64 19.97 -7.92 -0.33
N LEU A 65 20.20 -6.94 -1.20
CA LEU A 65 19.49 -5.66 -1.13
C LEU A 65 18.01 -5.84 -1.48
N LEU A 66 17.70 -6.62 -2.50
CA LEU A 66 16.33 -6.94 -2.90
C LEU A 66 15.57 -7.65 -1.79
N GLU A 67 16.17 -8.63 -1.13
CA GLU A 67 15.57 -9.35 0.01
C GLU A 67 15.25 -8.39 1.18
N ASN A 68 16.16 -7.48 1.49
CA ASN A 68 15.91 -6.46 2.52
C ASN A 68 14.79 -5.49 2.10
N ASP A 69 14.76 -5.08 0.83
CA ASP A 69 13.72 -4.19 0.31
C ASP A 69 12.34 -4.87 0.34
N ILE A 70 12.25 -6.15 -0.03
CA ILE A 70 11.02 -6.95 0.09
C ILE A 70 10.54 -7.02 1.54
N ALA A 71 11.44 -7.33 2.49
CA ALA A 71 11.08 -7.39 3.91
C ALA A 71 10.56 -6.05 4.45
N ASN A 72 11.13 -4.92 4.02
CA ASN A 72 10.66 -3.59 4.42
C ASN A 72 9.25 -3.29 3.88
N HIS A 73 8.96 -3.70 2.63
CA HIS A 73 7.65 -3.45 2.01
C HIS A 73 6.57 -4.43 2.47
N GLU A 74 6.93 -5.61 2.94
CA GLU A 74 6.00 -6.55 3.58
C GLU A 74 5.25 -5.88 4.76
N SER A 75 5.96 -5.13 5.61
CA SER A 75 5.32 -4.39 6.71
C SER A 75 4.32 -3.35 6.19
N ALA A 76 4.64 -2.65 5.09
CA ALA A 76 3.76 -1.64 4.51
C ALA A 76 2.49 -2.27 3.92
N ILE A 77 2.61 -3.44 3.29
CA ILE A 77 1.48 -4.22 2.77
C ILE A 77 0.58 -4.70 3.92
N VAL A 78 1.16 -5.16 5.02
CA VAL A 78 0.39 -5.56 6.22
C VAL A 78 -0.40 -4.38 6.79
N ASP A 79 0.20 -3.21 6.93
CA ASP A 79 -0.48 -2.00 7.43
C ASP A 79 -1.58 -1.52 6.48
N LEU A 80 -1.35 -1.65 5.17
CA LEU A 80 -2.33 -1.34 4.13
C LEU A 80 -3.53 -2.30 4.21
N ASN A 81 -3.28 -3.61 4.34
CA ASN A 81 -4.32 -4.62 4.51
C ASN A 81 -5.19 -4.31 5.73
N LYS A 82 -4.57 -4.02 6.87
CA LYS A 82 -5.28 -3.65 8.10
C LYS A 82 -6.14 -2.40 7.92
N THR A 83 -5.60 -1.36 7.28
CA THR A 83 -6.35 -0.12 7.02
C THR A 83 -7.52 -0.36 6.07
N GLY A 84 -7.32 -1.22 5.06
CA GLY A 84 -8.38 -1.65 4.14
C GLY A 84 -9.50 -2.41 4.83
N ASP A 85 -9.16 -3.36 5.72
CA ASP A 85 -10.13 -4.09 6.54
C ASP A 85 -10.95 -3.13 7.42
N GLU A 86 -10.30 -2.18 8.10
CA GLU A 86 -11.00 -1.18 8.91
C GLU A 86 -11.96 -0.31 8.07
N PHE A 87 -11.62 0.01 6.83
CA PHE A 87 -12.54 0.74 5.94
C PHE A 87 -13.73 -0.09 5.49
N ILE A 88 -13.50 -1.37 5.19
CA ILE A 88 -14.58 -2.31 4.84
C ILE A 88 -15.55 -2.46 6.02
N GLU A 89 -15.03 -2.62 7.25
CA GLU A 89 -15.85 -2.75 8.46
C GLU A 89 -16.68 -1.49 8.78
N ASN A 90 -16.10 -0.30 8.57
CA ASN A 90 -16.80 0.97 8.80
C ASN A 90 -17.75 1.35 7.64
N ASN A 91 -17.89 0.50 6.62
CA ASN A 91 -18.69 0.73 5.42
C ASN A 91 -18.40 2.09 4.77
N MET A 92 -17.10 2.39 4.69
CA MET A 92 -16.55 3.58 4.05
C MET A 92 -16.91 3.64 2.56
N PHE A 93 -16.91 4.83 1.97
CA PHE A 93 -17.22 4.99 0.55
C PHE A 93 -16.30 4.11 -0.31
N ASP A 94 -16.88 3.44 -1.33
CA ASP A 94 -16.15 2.62 -2.31
C ASP A 94 -15.47 1.35 -1.74
N VAL A 95 -16.16 0.65 -0.82
CA VAL A 95 -15.72 -0.63 -0.21
C VAL A 95 -15.26 -1.66 -1.25
N GLU A 96 -15.98 -1.79 -2.38
CA GLU A 96 -15.63 -2.79 -3.39
C GLU A 96 -14.29 -2.50 -4.06
N ASN A 97 -14.01 -1.24 -4.40
CA ASN A 97 -12.73 -0.86 -4.98
C ASN A 97 -11.58 -1.07 -3.98
N ILE A 98 -11.79 -0.74 -2.69
CA ILE A 98 -10.81 -1.00 -1.62
C ILE A 98 -10.50 -2.50 -1.53
N LYS A 99 -11.53 -3.34 -1.58
CA LYS A 99 -11.39 -4.79 -1.49
C LYS A 99 -10.71 -5.37 -2.74
N GLU A 100 -11.09 -4.94 -3.93
CA GLU A 100 -10.49 -5.35 -5.19
C GLU A 100 -9.01 -4.99 -5.25
N THR A 101 -8.68 -3.74 -4.91
CA THR A 101 -7.30 -3.26 -4.90
C THR A 101 -6.45 -4.02 -3.88
N ARG A 102 -6.98 -4.23 -2.67
CA ARG A 102 -6.30 -5.02 -1.63
C ARG A 102 -6.01 -6.45 -2.10
N ASN A 103 -6.99 -7.11 -2.70
CA ASN A 103 -6.81 -8.48 -3.19
C ASN A 103 -5.77 -8.52 -4.32
N THR A 104 -5.84 -7.59 -5.26
CA THR A 104 -4.88 -7.49 -6.38
C THR A 104 -3.45 -7.30 -5.89
N ILE A 105 -3.23 -6.43 -4.89
CA ILE A 105 -1.90 -6.23 -4.29
C ILE A 105 -1.40 -7.51 -3.62
N ASN A 106 -2.25 -8.20 -2.86
CA ASN A 106 -1.87 -9.44 -2.19
C ASN A 106 -1.57 -10.57 -3.19
N ASP A 107 -2.36 -10.69 -4.25
CA ASP A 107 -2.17 -11.70 -5.30
C ASP A 107 -0.86 -11.48 -6.07
N ARG A 108 -0.44 -10.23 -6.27
CA ARG A 108 0.84 -9.89 -6.92
C ARG A 108 2.06 -10.08 -6.01
N PHE A 109 1.87 -9.97 -4.69
CA PHE A 109 2.96 -10.13 -3.72
C PHE A 109 3.27 -11.61 -3.41
N GLN A 110 2.30 -12.52 -3.60
CA GLN A 110 2.48 -13.97 -3.44
C GLN A 110 3.29 -14.61 -4.57
#